data_AF-A0A969JH07-F1
#
_entry.id   AF-A0A969JH07-F1
#
_cell.length_a   1.000
_cell.length_b   1.000
_cell.length_c   1.000
_cell.angle_alpha   90.00
_cell.angle_beta   90.00
_cell.angle_gamma   90.00
#
_symmetry.space_group_name_H-M   'P 1'
#
loop_
_entity.id
_entity.type
_entity.pdbx_description
1 polymer ?
#
loop_
_entity_poly.entity_id
_entity_poly.type
_entity_poly.pdbx_seq_one_letter_code
_entity_poly.pdbx_strand_id
1 'polypeptide(L)'
;MKDWLAAIHLPNAHQIQFMEAKRALLERFYRNWNEDELKFQFIAQIVELVDLHGKHYNIFSQRNLSAVVNGITLRGKPEVMIATGQEDPLRPYFLSMNTNLPNEPTSHWGKS
;
A
#
# COMPACT_ATOMS: atom_id res chain seq x y z
N MET A 1 -7.58 11.59 -23.70
CA MET A 1 -7.48 10.93 -22.38
C MET A 1 -6.36 9.89 -22.44
N LYS A 2 -5.08 10.28 -22.30
CA LYS A 2 -3.90 9.38 -22.32
C LYS A 2 -2.58 10.11 -21.99
N ASP A 3 -2.53 10.98 -20.99
CA ASP A 3 -1.30 11.72 -20.62
C ASP A 3 -0.86 11.56 -19.16
N TRP A 4 -1.66 10.93 -18.30
CA TRP A 4 -1.32 10.80 -16.88
C TRP A 4 -0.16 9.81 -16.62
N LEU A 5 0.15 8.94 -17.59
CA LEU A 5 1.34 8.06 -17.60
C LEU A 5 2.56 8.72 -18.25
N ALA A 6 2.42 9.89 -18.88
CA ALA A 6 3.52 10.58 -19.54
C ALA A 6 4.41 11.36 -18.56
N ALA A 7 3.98 11.48 -17.30
CA ALA A 7 4.77 12.05 -16.21
C ALA A 7 5.94 11.11 -15.87
N ILE A 8 7.05 11.26 -16.58
CA ILE A 8 8.30 10.59 -16.25
C ILE A 8 8.99 11.41 -15.15
N HIS A 9 8.78 11.03 -13.90
CA HIS A 9 9.61 11.52 -12.80
C HIS A 9 10.88 10.66 -12.73
N LEU A 10 11.98 11.20 -13.25
CA LEU A 10 13.29 10.55 -13.10
C LEU A 10 13.80 10.77 -11.67
N PRO A 11 14.14 9.70 -10.93
CA PRO A 11 14.70 9.84 -9.60
C PRO A 11 16.02 10.60 -9.65
N ASN A 12 16.22 11.53 -8.71
CA ASN A 12 17.49 12.22 -8.56
C ASN A 12 18.55 11.30 -7.91
N ALA A 13 19.81 11.72 -7.92
CA ALA A 13 20.92 10.93 -7.39
C ALA A 13 20.73 10.47 -5.93
N HIS A 14 20.14 11.33 -5.08
CA HIS A 14 19.85 10.99 -3.69
C HIS A 14 18.75 9.93 -3.58
N GLN A 15 17.67 10.06 -4.37
CA GLN A 15 16.61 9.05 -4.44
C GLN A 15 17.14 7.71 -4.95
N ILE A 16 18.01 7.72 -5.97
CA ILE A 16 18.66 6.50 -6.49
C ILE A 16 19.50 5.84 -5.39
N GLN A 17 20.39 6.60 -4.75
CA GLN A 17 21.24 6.09 -3.68
C GLN A 17 20.42 5.52 -2.51
N PHE A 18 19.35 6.21 -2.13
CA PHE A 18 18.43 5.75 -1.10
C PHE A 18 17.76 4.42 -1.50
N MET A 19 17.19 4.33 -2.70
CA MET A 19 16.54 3.11 -3.19
C MET A 19 17.52 1.93 -3.26
N GLU A 20 18.75 2.17 -3.71
CA GLU A 20 19.81 1.17 -3.75
C GLU A 20 20.16 0.65 -2.34
N ALA A 21 20.29 1.54 -1.36
CA ALA A 21 20.53 1.15 0.02
C ALA A 21 19.37 0.32 0.60
N LYS A 22 18.12 0.67 0.27
CA LYS A 22 16.93 -0.10 0.70
C LYS A 22 16.83 -1.45 -0.01
N ARG A 23 17.19 -1.54 -1.29
CA ARG A 23 17.26 -2.81 -2.02
C ARG A 23 18.24 -3.77 -1.34
N ALA A 24 19.45 -3.31 -1.03
CA ALA A 24 20.46 -4.12 -0.35
C ALA A 24 20.00 -4.57 1.05
N LEU A 25 19.29 -3.71 1.79
CA LEU A 25 18.70 -4.05 3.07
C LEU A 25 17.64 -5.15 2.92
N LEU A 26 16.73 -4.99 1.95
CA LEU A 26 15.66 -5.95 1.70
C LEU A 26 16.23 -7.32 1.32
N GLU A 27 17.18 -7.37 0.38
CA GLU A 27 17.83 -8.63 -0.05
C GLU A 27 18.44 -9.41 1.12
N ARG A 28 18.95 -8.69 2.13
CA ARG A 28 19.58 -9.29 3.30
C ARG A 28 18.59 -9.80 4.34
N PHE A 29 17.46 -9.13 4.54
CA PHE A 29 16.60 -9.36 5.71
C PHE A 29 15.16 -9.81 5.41
N TYR A 30 14.68 -9.75 4.15
CA TYR A 30 13.25 -9.96 3.84
C TYR A 30 12.69 -11.30 4.35
N ARG A 31 13.50 -12.36 4.39
CA ARG A 31 13.06 -13.69 4.86
C ARG A 31 12.83 -13.75 6.37
N ASN A 32 13.41 -12.82 7.11
CA ASN A 32 13.39 -12.80 8.57
C ASN A 32 12.37 -11.79 9.11
N TRP A 33 11.89 -10.89 8.26
CA TRP A 33 10.88 -9.92 8.63
C TRP A 33 9.48 -10.50 8.55
N ASN A 34 8.70 -10.30 9.60
CA ASN A 34 7.26 -10.43 9.53
C ASN A 34 6.63 -9.26 8.74
N GLU A 35 5.31 -9.28 8.57
CA GLU A 35 4.60 -8.27 7.77
C GLU A 35 4.79 -6.84 8.30
N ASP A 36 4.73 -6.64 9.62
CA ASP A 36 4.89 -5.33 10.23
C ASP A 36 6.34 -4.83 10.10
N GLU A 37 7.32 -5.70 10.33
CA GLU A 37 8.73 -5.38 10.14
C GLU A 37 9.01 -4.99 8.69
N LEU A 38 8.48 -5.72 7.70
CA LEU A 38 8.62 -5.37 6.29
C LEU A 38 7.96 -4.02 5.97
N LYS A 39 6.76 -3.76 6.54
CA LYS A 39 6.06 -2.48 6.38
C LYS A 39 6.91 -1.32 6.89
N PHE A 40 7.44 -1.41 8.11
CA PHE A 40 8.22 -0.33 8.71
C PHE A 40 9.62 -0.19 8.11
N GLN A 41 10.31 -1.30 7.88
CA GLN A 41 11.73 -1.31 7.48
C GLN A 41 11.93 -1.06 5.98
N PHE A 42 10.89 -1.22 5.15
CA PHE A 42 11.00 -1.03 3.70
C PHE A 42 9.84 -0.21 3.12
N ILE A 43 8.59 -0.67 3.24
CA ILE A 43 7.46 -0.09 2.50
C ILE A 43 7.23 1.38 2.90
N ALA A 44 7.18 1.68 4.19
CA ALA A 44 6.97 3.03 4.71
C ALA A 44 8.02 4.03 4.19
N GLN A 45 9.26 3.56 4.01
CA GLN A 45 10.37 4.38 3.56
C GLN A 45 10.30 4.69 2.05
N ILE A 46 9.77 3.77 1.25
CA ILE A 46 9.48 4.03 -0.17
C ILE A 46 8.30 4.99 -0.30
N VAL A 47 7.26 4.80 0.51
CA VAL A 47 6.11 5.71 0.57
C VAL A 47 6.53 7.14 0.92
N GLU A 48 7.39 7.30 1.91
CA GLU A 48 7.94 8.60 2.31
C GLU A 48 8.72 9.27 1.17
N LEU A 49 9.50 8.48 0.40
CA LEU A 49 10.28 9.00 -0.73
C LEU A 49 9.40 9.60 -1.85
N VAL A 50 8.17 9.10 -2.00
CA VAL A 50 7.21 9.56 -3.00
C VAL A 50 6.48 10.82 -2.53
N ASP A 51 6.54 11.16 -1.24
CA ASP A 51 5.87 12.31 -0.62
C ASP A 51 4.37 12.36 -0.94
N LEU A 52 3.66 11.34 -0.45
CA LEU A 52 2.21 11.21 -0.64
C LEU A 52 1.38 12.12 0.28
N HIS A 53 1.96 13.24 0.73
CA HIS A 53 1.33 14.27 1.54
C HIS A 53 1.16 15.56 0.75
N GLY A 54 -0.06 16.03 0.59
CA GLY A 54 -0.34 17.19 -0.23
C GLY A 54 -1.65 17.90 0.12
N LYS A 55 -1.85 19.07 -0.48
CA LYS A 55 -3.08 19.85 -0.28
C LYS A 55 -4.34 19.11 -0.75
N HIS A 56 -4.19 18.24 -1.74
CA HIS A 56 -5.31 17.58 -2.43
C HIS A 56 -5.33 16.06 -2.24
N TYR A 57 -4.28 15.49 -1.69
CA TYR A 57 -4.19 14.06 -1.40
C TYR A 57 -3.37 13.87 -0.14
N ASN A 58 -3.71 12.85 0.63
CA ASN A 58 -2.93 12.36 1.74
C ASN A 58 -2.96 10.84 1.74
N ILE A 59 -1.93 10.23 2.31
CA ILE A 59 -1.90 8.82 2.60
C ILE A 59 -2.47 8.53 3.98
N PHE A 60 -3.33 7.53 4.05
CA PHE A 60 -3.96 7.03 5.26
C PHE A 60 -3.71 5.53 5.35
N SER A 61 -3.51 5.02 6.55
CA SER A 61 -3.40 3.59 6.81
C SER A 61 -4.42 3.20 7.87
N GLN A 62 -4.94 1.98 7.78
CA GLN A 62 -5.73 1.39 8.85
C GLN A 62 -6.95 2.24 9.28
N ARG A 63 -7.57 2.97 8.34
CA ARG A 63 -8.81 3.74 8.57
C ARG A 63 -10.03 2.96 8.10
N ASN A 64 -11.15 3.10 8.80
CA ASN A 64 -12.40 2.44 8.38
C ASN A 64 -12.92 3.05 7.09
N LEU A 65 -13.27 2.19 6.12
CA LEU A 65 -13.93 2.57 4.88
C LEU A 65 -15.30 1.90 4.81
N SER A 66 -16.31 2.67 4.40
CA SER A 66 -17.65 2.15 4.09
C SER A 66 -18.17 2.83 2.83
N ALA A 67 -18.71 2.06 1.90
CA ALA A 67 -19.31 2.58 0.67
C ALA A 67 -20.54 1.75 0.29
N VAL A 68 -21.49 2.34 -0.42
CA VAL A 68 -22.61 1.62 -1.01
C VAL A 68 -22.35 1.52 -2.51
N VAL A 69 -22.15 0.29 -3.00
CA VAL A 69 -21.92 0.00 -4.42
C VAL A 69 -23.05 -0.90 -4.90
N ASN A 70 -23.82 -0.44 -5.88
CA ASN A 70 -25.00 -1.15 -6.41
C ASN A 70 -25.99 -1.60 -5.30
N GLY A 71 -26.18 -0.76 -4.28
CA GLY A 71 -27.05 -1.06 -3.13
C GLY A 71 -26.44 -1.99 -2.08
N ILE A 72 -25.23 -2.53 -2.30
CA ILE A 72 -24.51 -3.36 -1.33
C ILE A 72 -23.59 -2.46 -0.51
N THR A 73 -23.71 -2.54 0.82
CA THR A 73 -22.79 -1.85 1.73
C THR A 73 -21.49 -2.65 1.84
N LEU A 74 -20.41 -2.11 1.27
CA LEU A 74 -19.06 -2.62 1.43
C LEU A 74 -18.40 -1.93 2.63
N ARG A 75 -17.78 -2.70 3.50
CA ARG A 75 -16.99 -2.20 4.63
C ARG A 75 -15.65 -2.90 4.69
N GLY A 76 -14.63 -2.18 5.10
CA GLY A 76 -13.30 -2.74 5.26
C GLY A 76 -12.33 -1.75 5.88
N LYS A 77 -11.12 -2.24 6.10
CA LYS A 77 -10.02 -1.45 6.65
C LYS A 77 -8.81 -1.64 5.75
N PRO A 78 -8.57 -0.75 4.77
CA PRO A 78 -7.41 -0.85 3.90
C PRO A 78 -6.11 -0.74 4.69
N GLU A 79 -5.09 -1.46 4.22
CA GLU A 79 -3.72 -1.35 4.72
C GLU A 79 -3.17 0.05 4.43
N VAL A 80 -3.41 0.53 3.22
CA VAL A 80 -3.06 1.89 2.78
C VAL A 80 -4.11 2.43 1.82
N MET A 81 -4.33 3.73 1.87
CA MET A 81 -5.28 4.46 1.04
C MET A 81 -4.75 5.85 0.74
N ILE A 82 -4.79 6.25 -0.52
CA ILE A 82 -4.55 7.64 -0.94
C ILE A 82 -5.90 8.28 -1.17
N ALA A 83 -6.20 9.36 -0.45
CA ALA A 83 -7.50 10.02 -0.49
C ALA A 83 -7.38 11.53 -0.28
N THR A 84 -8.42 12.29 -0.64
CA THR A 84 -8.56 13.67 -0.15
C THR A 84 -8.86 13.67 1.35
N GLY A 85 -8.52 14.74 2.06
CA GLY A 85 -8.78 14.91 3.49
C GLY A 85 -7.50 15.23 4.25
N GLN A 86 -7.61 15.74 5.47
CA GLN A 86 -6.45 16.07 6.31
C GLN A 86 -6.38 15.13 7.51
N GLU A 87 -7.43 15.12 8.35
CA GLU A 87 -7.50 14.24 9.53
C GLU A 87 -8.12 12.88 9.22
N ASP A 88 -9.16 12.89 8.38
CA ASP A 88 -9.89 11.71 7.93
C ASP A 88 -9.94 11.62 6.41
N PRO A 89 -9.92 10.40 5.85
CA PRO A 89 -10.07 10.19 4.41
C PRO A 89 -11.50 10.46 3.96
N LEU A 90 -11.66 11.27 2.91
CA LEU A 90 -12.97 11.65 2.37
C LEU A 90 -13.25 11.00 1.02
N ARG A 91 -12.35 11.15 0.04
CA ARG A 91 -12.53 10.61 -1.32
C ARG A 91 -11.30 9.81 -1.71
N PRO A 92 -11.38 8.47 -1.72
CA PRO A 92 -10.25 7.62 -2.09
C PRO A 92 -9.96 7.72 -3.60
N TYR A 93 -8.67 7.80 -3.91
CA TYR A 93 -8.13 7.66 -5.27
C TYR A 93 -7.58 6.25 -5.50
N PHE A 94 -6.95 5.68 -4.47
CA PHE A 94 -6.33 4.36 -4.50
C PHE A 94 -6.40 3.71 -3.13
N LEU A 95 -6.49 2.38 -3.09
CA LEU A 95 -6.51 1.59 -1.86
C LEU A 95 -5.85 0.23 -2.07
N SER A 96 -5.11 -0.21 -1.06
CA SER A 96 -4.60 -1.57 -0.94
C SER A 96 -5.30 -2.25 0.24
N MET A 97 -5.83 -3.44 0.00
CA MET A 97 -6.45 -4.28 1.02
C MET A 97 -5.72 -5.61 1.05
N ASN A 98 -5.43 -6.11 2.25
CA ASN A 98 -5.05 -7.51 2.39
C ASN A 98 -6.32 -8.35 2.23
N THR A 99 -6.43 -9.08 1.12
CA THR A 99 -7.45 -10.12 0.96
C THR A 99 -6.95 -11.38 1.64
N ASN A 100 -6.97 -11.42 2.96
CA ASN A 100 -7.04 -12.71 3.65
C ASN A 100 -8.39 -13.30 3.23
N LEU A 101 -8.40 -14.15 2.20
CA LEU A 101 -9.57 -14.94 1.87
C LEU A 101 -9.97 -15.65 3.17
N PRO A 102 -11.18 -15.43 3.69
CA PRO A 102 -11.70 -16.33 4.69
C PRO A 102 -11.88 -17.66 3.95
N ASN A 103 -11.01 -18.63 4.28
CA ASN A 103 -10.97 -20.00 3.79
C ASN A 103 -10.18 -20.21 2.48
N GLU A 104 -8.88 -20.50 2.59
CA GLU A 104 -8.38 -21.63 1.81
C GLU A 104 -9.14 -22.88 2.30
N PRO A 105 -9.82 -23.64 1.43
CA PRO A 105 -10.32 -24.95 1.84
C PRO A 105 -9.10 -25.80 2.21
N THR A 106 -9.02 -26.26 3.46
CA THR A 106 -8.09 -27.31 3.85
C THR A 106 -8.29 -28.47 2.87
N SER A 107 -7.30 -28.69 2.01
CA SER A 107 -7.34 -29.76 1.01
C SER A 107 -7.30 -31.11 1.73
N HIS A 108 -8.47 -31.67 2.02
CA HIS A 108 -8.63 -33.03 2.50
C HIS A 108 -8.55 -34.02 1.34
N TRP A 109 -7.42 -34.17 0.64
CA TRP A 109 -7.19 -35.35 -0.21
C TRP A 109 -5.69 -35.65 -0.31
N GLY A 110 -5.30 -36.85 0.11
CA GLY A 110 -3.95 -37.36 -0.12
C GLY A 110 -3.40 -38.39 0.87
N LYS A 111 -4.22 -39.21 1.55
CA LYS A 111 -3.81 -40.54 1.98
C LYS A 111 -4.94 -41.53 1.74
N SER A 112 -4.82 -42.28 0.65
CA SER A 112 -5.39 -43.60 0.45
C SER A 112 -4.26 -44.49 -0.02
#